data_AF-A0A5C9ANI5-F1
#
_entry.id   AF-A0A5C9ANI5-F1
#
_cell.length_a   1.000
_cell.length_b   1.000
_cell.length_c   1.000
_cell.angle_alpha   90.00
_cell.angle_beta   90.00
_cell.angle_gamma   90.00
#
_symmetry.space_group_name_H-M   'P 1'
#
loop_
_entity.id
_entity.type
_entity.pdbx_description
1 polymer ?
#
loop_
_entity_poly.entity_id
_entity_poly.type
_entity_poly.pdbx_seq_one_letter_code
_entity_poly.pdbx_strand_id
1 'polypeptide(L)' 'MSKPAITLWSDAHFFSPYVLSAWVALQEKGLSFHIKTIDLDSGEHLQPTWQGYGQTRRVPLLQID' A
#
# COMPACT_ATOMS: atom_id res chain seq x y z
N MET A 1 -13.79 -7.55 20.04
CA MET A 1 -13.33 -6.40 19.23
C MET A 1 -12.86 -6.95 17.89
N SER A 2 -13.40 -6.48 16.76
CA SER A 2 -12.89 -6.87 15.43
C SER A 2 -11.51 -6.26 15.22
N LYS A 3 -10.58 -7.02 14.63
CA LYS A 3 -9.29 -6.46 14.20
C LYS A 3 -9.54 -5.47 13.06
N PRO A 4 -8.85 -4.31 13.04
CA PRO A 4 -8.98 -3.35 11.94
C PRO A 4 -8.48 -3.98 10.64
N ALA A 5 -9.13 -3.67 9.52
CA ALA A 5 -8.73 -4.19 8.22
C ALA A 5 -7.58 -3.34 7.68
N ILE A 6 -6.42 -3.96 7.46
CA ILE A 6 -5.24 -3.29 6.94
C ILE A 6 -5.08 -3.62 5.45
N THR A 7 -4.89 -2.60 4.61
CA THR A 7 -4.48 -2.76 3.21
C THR A 7 -3.17 -2.01 2.95
N LEU A 8 -2.16 -2.73 2.49
CA LEU A 8 -0.90 -2.17 2.00
C LEU A 8 -0.96 -2.01 0.48
N TRP A 9 -0.77 -0.78 -0.01
CA TRP A 9 -0.64 -0.50 -1.44
C TRP A 9 0.83 -0.51 -1.87
N SER A 10 1.12 -1.31 -2.90
CA SER A 10 2.43 -1.53 -3.52
C SER A 10 2.49 -0.98 -4.94
N ASP A 11 3.69 -0.80 -5.47
CA ASP A 11 3.89 -0.78 -6.92
C ASP A 11 3.59 -2.16 -7.52
N ALA A 12 3.17 -2.19 -8.79
CA ALA A 12 2.72 -3.39 -9.50
C ALA A 12 3.77 -4.51 -9.60
N HIS A 13 5.05 -4.17 -9.49
CA HIS A 13 6.16 -5.12 -9.61
C HIS A 13 6.76 -5.51 -8.25
N PHE A 14 6.27 -4.96 -7.14
CA PHE A 14 6.80 -5.16 -5.78
C PHE A 14 8.29 -4.82 -5.65
N PHE A 15 8.77 -3.84 -6.40
CA PHE A 15 10.17 -3.40 -6.39
C PHE A 15 10.46 -2.30 -5.39
N SER A 16 9.44 -1.59 -4.89
CA SER A 16 9.66 -0.47 -3.97
C SER A 16 10.30 -0.93 -2.66
N PRO A 17 11.51 -0.45 -2.33
CA PRO A 17 12.14 -0.76 -1.05
C PRO A 17 11.36 -0.15 0.13
N TYR A 18 10.60 0.91 -0.12
CA TYR A 18 9.74 1.53 0.88
C TYR A 18 8.51 0.66 1.19
N VAL A 19 7.93 0.03 0.16
CA VAL A 19 6.84 -0.94 0.35
C VAL A 19 7.36 -2.17 1.08
N LEU A 20 8.55 -2.67 0.73
CA LEU A 20 9.18 -3.78 1.43
C LEU A 20 9.34 -3.50 2.93
N SER A 21 9.81 -2.30 3.30
CA SER A 21 9.94 -1.89 4.71
C SER A 21 8.61 -1.97 5.46
N ALA A 22 7.52 -1.46 4.87
CA ALA A 22 6.18 -1.55 5.47
C ALA A 22 5.67 -3.00 5.55
N TRP A 23 5.89 -3.79 4.50
CA TRP A 23 5.51 -5.20 4.44
C TRP A 23 6.21 -6.01 5.53
N VAL A 24 7.52 -5.86 5.70
CA VAL A 24 8.29 -6.53 6.77
C VAL A 24 7.75 -6.13 8.13
N ALA A 25 7.47 -4.84 8.36
CA ALA A 25 6.92 -4.39 9.62
C ALA A 25 5.56 -5.03 9.95
N LEU A 26 4.69 -5.21 8.95
CA LEU A 26 3.38 -5.87 9.15
C LEU A 26 3.53 -7.37 9.41
N GLN A 27 4.41 -8.04 8.67
CA GLN A 27 4.68 -9.47 8.82
C GLN A 27 5.31 -9.81 10.18
N GLU A 28 6.37 -9.10 10.57
CA GLU A 28 7.06 -9.33 11.85
C GLU A 28 6.18 -9.00 13.06
N LYS A 29 5.16 -8.14 12.88
CA LYS A 29 4.15 -7.86 13.91
C LYS A 29 3.01 -8.87 13.93
N GLY A 30 3.00 -9.86 13.04
CA GLY A 30 1.93 -10.86 12.92
C GLY A 30 0.57 -10.26 12.60
N LEU A 31 0.54 -9.12 11.91
CA LEU A 31 -0.71 -8.46 11.53
C LEU A 31 -1.28 -9.10 10.27
N SER A 32 -2.59 -9.32 10.24
CA SER A 32 -3.30 -9.72 9.02
C SER A 32 -3.55 -8.48 8.17
N PHE A 33 -3.16 -8.53 6.89
CA PHE A 33 -3.35 -7.42 5.95
C PHE A 33 -3.54 -7.94 4.52
N HIS A 34 -4.16 -7.12 3.68
CA HIS A 34 -4.25 -7.34 2.24
C HIS A 34 -3.19 -6.51 1.52
N ILE A 35 -2.73 -6.99 0.38
CA ILE A 35 -1.89 -6.21 -0.53
C ILE A 35 -2.67 -5.87 -1.79
N LYS A 36 -2.60 -4.61 -2.21
CA LYS A 36 -3.11 -4.13 -3.50
C LYS A 36 -1.98 -3.44 -4.24
N THR A 37 -2.07 -3.42 -5.56
CA THR A 37 -1.05 -2.81 -6.41
C THR A 37 -1.63 -1.64 -7.18
N ILE A 38 -0.75 -0.71 -7.52
CA ILE A 38 -0.98 0.26 -8.59
C ILE A 38 0.18 0.23 -9.57
N ASP A 39 -0.12 0.49 -10.83
CA ASP A 39 0.88 0.62 -11.88
C ASP A 39 1.46 2.04 -11.90
N LEU A 40 2.71 2.15 -11.45
CA LEU A 40 3.42 3.42 -11.45
C LEU A 40 3.89 3.82 -12.84
N ASP A 41 4.16 2.84 -13.72
CA ASP A 41 4.71 3.06 -15.06
C ASP A 41 3.64 3.63 -16.00
N SER A 42 2.38 3.21 -15.85
CA SER A 42 1.24 3.85 -16.53
C SER A 42 0.72 5.11 -15.83
N GLY A 43 1.29 5.48 -14.67
CA GLY A 43 0.94 6.70 -13.96
C GLY A 43 -0.39 6.62 -13.18
N GLU A 44 -0.84 5.43 -12.77
CA GLU A 44 -2.07 5.26 -11.98
C GLU A 44 -2.02 6.05 -10.65
N HIS A 45 -0.83 6.23 -10.08
CA HIS A 45 -0.62 7.02 -8.86
C HIS A 45 -0.99 8.51 -9.01
N LEU A 46 -1.10 9.00 -10.26
CA LEU A 46 -1.50 10.35 -10.62
C LEU A 46 -2.99 10.46 -10.96
N GLN A 47 -3.74 9.36 -10.89
CA GLN A 47 -5.18 9.36 -11.18
C GLN A 47 -6.00 9.59 -9.91
N PRO A 48 -6.99 10.50 -9.90
CA PRO A 48 -7.85 10.76 -8.74
C PRO A 48 -8.64 9.56 -8.22
N THR A 49 -8.74 8.50 -9.01
CA THR A 49 -9.42 7.25 -8.67
C THR A 49 -8.65 6.41 -7.66
N TRP A 50 -7.33 6.56 -7.57
CA TRP A 50 -6.54 5.86 -6.57
C TRP A 50 -6.60 6.60 -5.23
N GLN A 51 -6.85 5.88 -4.14
CA GLN A 51 -6.96 6.48 -2.81
C GLN A 51 -5.72 7.29 -2.43
N GLY A 52 -4.53 6.85 -2.83
CA GLY A 52 -3.23 7.50 -2.64
C GLY A 52 -3.10 8.89 -3.26
N TYR A 53 -4.00 9.24 -4.20
CA TYR A 53 -3.96 10.49 -4.94
C TYR A 53 -4.14 11.72 -4.04
N GLY A 54 -5.03 11.59 -3.04
CA GLY A 54 -5.37 12.64 -2.09
C GLY A 54 -4.35 12.85 -0.98
N GLN A 55 -3.30 12.02 -0.89
CA GLN A 55 -2.25 12.15 0.13
C GLN A 55 -0.94 12.60 -0.52
N THR A 56 -0.05 11.67 -0.87
CA THR A 56 1.28 12.01 -1.40
C THR A 56 1.56 11.45 -2.78
N ARG A 57 0.60 10.75 -3.40
CA ARG A 57 0.72 10.16 -4.74
C ARG A 57 1.91 9.21 -4.88
N ARG A 58 2.27 8.49 -3.82
CA ARG A 58 3.39 7.54 -3.79
C ARG A 58 3.02 6.31 -2.99
N VAL A 59 3.68 5.19 -3.31
CA VAL A 59 3.66 3.97 -2.51
C VAL A 59 4.86 3.98 -1.53
N PRO A 60 4.76 3.32 -0.37
CA PRO A 60 3.59 2.63 0.17
C PRO A 60 2.49 3.58 0.64
N LEU A 61 1.24 3.12 0.56
CA LEU A 61 0.10 3.68 1.29
C LEU A 61 -0.48 2.58 2.18
N LEU A 62 -0.70 2.89 3.46
CA LEU A 62 -1.37 1.99 4.39
C LEU A 62 -2.78 2.52 4.68
N GLN A 63 -3.80 1.74 4.33
CA GLN A 63 -5.19 2.01 4.69
C GLN A 63 -5.57 1.14 5.88
N ILE A 64 -6.18 1.73 6.90
CA ILE A 64 -6.64 1.05 8.12
C ILE A 64 -8.10 1.48 8.34
N ASP A 65 -9.02 0.52 8.35
CA ASP A 65 -10.45 0.73 8.62
C ASP A 65 -10.80 0.47 10.10
#